data_AF-A0AAE3UQH3-F1
#
_entry.id   AF-A0AAE3UQH3-F1
#
_cell.length_a   1.000
_cell.length_b   1.000
_cell.length_c   1.000
_cell.angle_alpha   90.00
_cell.angle_beta   90.00
_cell.angle_gamma   90.00
#
_symmetry.space_group_name_H-M   'P 1'
#
loop_
_entity.id
_entity.type
_entity.pdbx_description
1 polymer ?
#
loop_
_entity_poly.entity_id
_entity_poly.type
_entity_poly.pdbx_seq_one_letter_code
_entity_poly.pdbx_strand_id
1 'polypeptide(L)'
;MDTDRKRGRNGLNHEVRRDISIQFRVNKAEFDYLKELVEASGLERGHYIRKEILNSEPIVKRKMPDFEQSLFKEIQHQGNNINQIAKKLNTNEDFKQSLAAEANFAIKQLMKRILKACEVYV
;
A
#
# COMPACT_ATOMS: atom_id res chain seq x y z
N MET A 1 -23.40 12.44 26.72
CA MET A 1 -21.97 12.53 26.35
C MET A 1 -21.44 13.83 26.92
N ASP A 2 -20.74 13.77 28.04
CA ASP A 2 -20.21 14.95 28.72
C ASP A 2 -19.19 15.64 27.82
N THR A 3 -19.55 16.80 27.27
CA THR A 3 -18.58 17.68 26.65
C THR A 3 -17.71 18.24 27.77
N ASP A 4 -16.38 18.11 27.68
CA ASP A 4 -15.34 18.62 28.59
C ASP A 4 -15.39 20.15 28.88
N ARG A 5 -16.48 20.83 28.55
CA ARG A 5 -16.69 22.27 28.70
C ARG A 5 -17.10 22.64 30.13
N LYS A 6 -16.29 22.26 31.14
CA LYS A 6 -16.27 23.02 32.39
C LYS A 6 -15.40 24.26 32.17
N ARG A 7 -16.04 25.44 32.11
CA ARG A 7 -15.36 26.75 32.07
C ARG A 7 -14.46 26.86 33.31
N GLY A 8 -13.15 26.78 33.10
CA GLY A 8 -12.13 26.88 34.14
C GLY A 8 -10.87 26.14 33.74
N ARG A 9 -9.71 26.60 34.22
CA ARG A 9 -8.43 25.88 34.03
C ARG A 9 -8.43 24.67 34.96
N ASN A 10 -9.04 23.57 34.53
CA ASN A 10 -8.97 22.31 35.28
C ASN A 10 -7.48 21.91 35.43
N GLY A 11 -7.05 21.62 36.64
CA GLY A 11 -5.73 21.11 37.00
C GLY A 11 -5.49 19.68 36.53
N LEU A 12 -5.86 19.36 35.28
CA LEU A 12 -5.60 18.07 34.65
C LEU A 12 -4.09 17.84 34.59
N ASN A 13 -3.67 16.62 34.93
CA ASN A 13 -2.29 16.17 34.80
C ASN A 13 -1.85 16.23 33.32
N HIS A 14 -0.55 16.41 33.05
CA HIS A 14 0.01 16.51 31.70
C HIS A 14 -0.37 15.31 30.83
N GLU A 15 -0.46 14.11 31.40
CA GLU A 15 -0.86 12.87 30.71
C GLU A 15 -2.32 12.86 30.21
N VAL A 16 -3.20 13.67 30.81
CA VAL A 16 -4.63 13.75 30.44
C VAL A 16 -4.91 15.02 29.64
N ARG A 17 -3.99 16.00 29.68
CA ARG A 17 -4.11 17.25 28.93
C ARG A 17 -3.84 17.01 27.45
N ARG A 18 -4.65 17.68 26.62
CA ARG A 18 -4.51 17.67 25.15
C ARG A 18 -3.66 18.87 24.73
N ASP A 19 -2.35 18.81 24.98
CA ASP A 19 -1.39 19.90 24.73
C ASP A 19 -0.51 19.70 23.48
N ILE A 20 -0.57 18.53 22.84
CA ILE A 20 0.07 18.27 21.55
C ILE A 20 -0.75 18.91 20.42
N SER A 21 -0.11 19.75 19.61
CA SER A 21 -0.70 20.36 18.41
C SER A 21 -0.26 19.61 17.15
N ILE A 22 -1.22 19.32 16.27
CA ILE A 22 -0.97 18.73 14.94
C ILE A 22 -1.34 19.77 13.88
N GLN A 23 -0.38 20.14 13.04
CA GLN A 23 -0.60 21.09 11.94
C GLN A 23 -0.45 20.37 10.60
N PHE A 24 -1.43 20.55 9.72
CA PHE A 24 -1.34 20.13 8.32
C PHE A 24 -1.91 21.21 7.42
N ARG A 25 -1.47 21.23 6.17
CA ARG A 25 -1.93 22.18 5.15
C ARG A 25 -3.05 21.52 4.35
N VAL A 26 -4.09 22.29 4.06
CA VAL A 26 -5.22 21.90 3.22
C VAL A 26 -5.36 22.86 2.06
N ASN A 27 -5.91 22.38 0.95
CA ASN A 27 -6.34 23.24 -0.14
C ASN A 27 -7.70 23.89 0.17
N LYS A 28 -8.15 24.82 -0.68
CA LYS A 28 -9.40 25.57 -0.46
C LYS A 28 -10.64 24.65 -0.45
N ALA A 29 -10.71 23.69 -1.36
CA ALA A 29 -11.85 22.77 -1.46
C ALA A 29 -11.94 21.83 -0.23
N GLU A 30 -10.80 21.32 0.24
CA GLU A 30 -10.71 20.51 1.46
C GLU A 30 -11.14 21.31 2.70
N PHE A 31 -10.78 22.60 2.76
CA PHE A 31 -11.17 23.47 3.85
C PHE A 31 -12.67 23.74 3.86
N ASP A 32 -13.26 24.05 2.71
CA ASP A 32 -14.70 24.30 2.59
C ASP A 32 -15.50 23.04 2.94
N TYR A 33 -15.07 21.87 2.46
CA TYR A 33 -15.69 20.58 2.80
C TYR A 33 -15.59 20.27 4.30
N LEU A 34 -14.43 20.50 4.93
CA LEU A 34 -14.28 20.34 6.38
C LEU A 34 -15.22 21.26 7.16
N LYS A 35 -15.45 22.48 6.67
CA LYS A 35 -16.36 23.44 7.30
C LYS A 35 -17.80 22.93 7.28
N GLU A 36 -18.28 22.43 6.14
CA GLU A 36 -19.62 21.83 6.01
C GLU A 36 -19.80 20.63 6.95
N LEU A 37 -18.81 19.75 7.04
CA LEU A 37 -18.84 18.59 7.94
C LEU A 37 -18.91 19.00 9.43
N VAL A 38 -18.14 20.02 9.81
CA VAL A 38 -18.16 20.54 11.18
C VAL A 38 -19.51 21.18 11.50
N GLU A 39 -20.06 21.99 10.59
CA GLU A 39 -21.38 22.60 10.74
C GLU A 39 -22.49 21.54 10.86
N ALA A 40 -22.49 20.52 9.99
CA ALA A 40 -23.45 19.43 10.03
C ALA A 40 -23.34 18.60 11.33
N SER A 41 -22.13 18.45 11.88
CA SER A 41 -21.91 17.69 13.10
C SER A 41 -22.33 18.43 14.38
N GLY A 42 -22.43 19.77 14.35
CA GLY A 42 -22.65 20.60 15.53
C GLY A 42 -21.50 20.58 16.56
N LEU A 43 -20.36 19.98 16.20
CA LEU A 43 -19.19 19.85 17.06
C LEU A 43 -18.20 20.97 16.78
N GLU A 44 -17.30 21.23 17.74
CA GLU A 44 -16.16 22.09 17.47
C GLU A 44 -15.17 21.36 16.54
N ARG A 45 -14.57 22.08 15.59
CA ARG A 45 -13.63 21.53 14.60
C ARG A 45 -12.59 20.56 15.20
N GLY A 46 -11.95 20.92 16.32
CA GLY A 46 -10.95 20.06 16.96
C GLY A 46 -11.54 18.79 17.59
N HIS A 47 -12.79 18.82 18.02
CA HIS A 47 -13.49 17.64 18.52
C HIS A 47 -13.95 16.74 17.37
N TYR A 48 -14.48 17.34 16.30
CA TYR A 48 -14.86 16.63 15.09
C TYR A 48 -13.68 15.85 14.48
N ILE A 49 -12.56 16.53 14.20
CA ILE A 49 -11.37 15.90 13.62
C ILE A 49 -10.82 14.78 14.51
N ARG A 50 -10.81 14.99 15.84
CA ARG A 50 -10.34 13.96 16.77
C ARG A 50 -11.23 12.73 16.74
N LYS A 51 -12.55 12.92 16.73
CA LYS A 51 -13.52 11.83 16.66
C LYS A 51 -13.33 11.02 15.39
N GLU A 52 -13.19 11.69 14.25
CA GLU A 52 -12.98 11.00 12.96
C GLU A 52 -11.65 10.25 12.91
N ILE A 53 -10.53 10.85 13.33
CA ILE A 53 -9.23 10.19 13.30
C ILE A 53 -9.17 9.00 14.27
N LEU A 54 -9.68 9.14 15.50
CA LEU A 54 -9.61 8.07 16.50
C LEU A 54 -10.56 6.90 16.21
N ASN A 55 -11.67 7.17 15.53
CA ASN A 55 -12.61 6.12 15.13
C ASN A 55 -12.31 5.56 13.73
N SER A 56 -11.45 6.20 12.95
CA SER A 56 -11.05 5.68 11.65
C SER A 56 -10.15 4.46 11.84
N GLU A 57 -10.57 3.32 11.28
CA GLU A 57 -9.67 2.18 11.15
C GLU A 57 -8.62 2.50 10.07
N PRO A 58 -7.32 2.29 10.35
CA PRO A 58 -6.31 2.49 9.35
C PRO A 58 -6.57 1.54 8.18
N ILE A 59 -6.56 2.08 6.95
CA ILE A 59 -6.60 1.25 5.76
C ILE A 59 -5.31 0.43 5.73
N VAL A 60 -5.38 -0.80 6.23
CA VAL A 60 -4.29 -1.76 6.16
C VAL A 60 -4.16 -2.15 4.70
N LYS A 61 -3.28 -1.48 3.96
CA LYS A 61 -2.86 -1.96 2.65
C LYS A 61 -2.36 -3.39 2.87
N ARG A 62 -3.04 -4.39 2.29
CA ARG A 62 -2.55 -5.78 2.31
C ARG A 62 -1.12 -5.76 1.80
N LYS A 63 -0.16 -5.90 2.71
CA LYS A 63 1.21 -6.24 2.33
C LYS A 63 1.13 -7.70 1.89
N MET A 64 1.43 -7.97 0.62
CA MET A 64 1.68 -9.34 0.17
C MET A 64 2.68 -9.96 1.15
N PRO A 65 2.44 -11.18 1.67
CA PRO A 65 3.41 -11.90 2.48
C PRO A 65 4.80 -11.83 1.84
N ASP A 66 5.85 -11.65 2.65
CA ASP A 66 7.20 -11.40 2.13
C ASP A 66 7.69 -12.52 1.19
N PHE A 67 7.25 -13.76 1.43
CA PHE A 67 7.48 -14.92 0.56
C PHE A 67 6.84 -14.77 -0.84
N GLU A 68 5.65 -14.20 -0.91
CA GLU A 68 4.97 -14.00 -2.19
C GLU A 68 5.63 -12.86 -2.98
N GLN A 69 6.20 -11.84 -2.30
CA GLN A 69 6.86 -10.71 -2.97
C GLN A 69 8.16 -11.11 -3.66
N SER A 70 8.97 -11.97 -3.03
CA SER A 70 10.22 -12.46 -3.64
C SER A 70 9.91 -13.33 -4.86
N LEU A 71 8.93 -14.23 -4.74
CA LEU A 71 8.45 -15.05 -5.86
C LEU A 71 7.92 -14.21 -7.02
N PHE A 72 7.09 -13.19 -6.73
CA PHE A 72 6.54 -12.31 -7.75
C PHE A 72 7.64 -11.53 -8.50
N LYS A 73 8.64 -11.01 -7.78
CA LYS A 73 9.80 -10.34 -8.39
C LYS A 73 10.61 -11.29 -9.28
N GLU A 74 10.81 -12.53 -8.84
CA GLU A 74 11.49 -13.54 -9.65
C GLU A 74 10.70 -13.89 -10.94
N ILE A 75 9.38 -14.05 -10.83
CA ILE A 75 8.51 -14.30 -12.00
C ILE A 75 8.59 -13.13 -12.97
N GLN A 76 8.50 -11.89 -12.47
CA GLN A 76 8.62 -10.69 -13.30
C GLN A 76 9.98 -10.60 -14.00
N HIS A 77 11.07 -10.93 -13.30
CA HIS A 77 12.41 -10.97 -13.89
C HIS A 77 12.51 -12.02 -15.00
N GLN A 78 11.97 -13.21 -14.79
CA GLN A 78 11.96 -14.27 -15.81
C GLN A 78 11.08 -13.91 -17.02
N GLY A 79 9.91 -13.33 -16.80
CA GLY A 79 9.04 -12.83 -17.86
C GLY A 79 9.72 -11.76 -18.73
N ASN A 80 10.48 -10.86 -18.12
CA ASN A 80 11.27 -9.86 -18.84
C ASN A 80 12.38 -10.50 -19.69
N ASN A 81 13.07 -11.51 -19.18
CA ASN A 81 14.09 -12.23 -19.94
C ASN A 81 13.49 -12.94 -21.16
N ILE A 82 12.35 -13.61 -20.99
CA ILE A 82 11.61 -14.24 -22.10
C ILE A 82 11.21 -13.20 -23.14
N ASN A 83 10.72 -12.03 -22.72
CA ASN A 83 10.30 -10.96 -23.63
C ASN A 83 11.49 -10.36 -24.39
N GLN A 84 12.69 -10.29 -23.77
CA GLN A 84 13.91 -9.90 -24.45
C GLN A 84 14.39 -10.95 -25.47
N ILE A 85 14.28 -12.24 -25.14
CA ILE A 85 14.57 -13.32 -26.10
C ILE A 85 13.61 -13.23 -27.28
N ALA A 86 12.30 -13.06 -27.03
CA ALA A 86 11.30 -12.89 -28.08
C ALA A 86 11.56 -11.66 -28.96
N LYS A 87 11.93 -10.52 -28.36
CA LYS A 87 12.31 -9.32 -29.13
C LYS A 87 13.55 -9.57 -30.00
N LYS A 88 14.60 -10.19 -29.46
CA LYS A 88 15.82 -10.53 -30.21
C LYS A 88 15.56 -11.52 -31.34
N LEU A 89 14.66 -12.47 -31.14
CA LEU A 89 14.18 -13.39 -32.18
C LEU A 89 13.40 -12.66 -33.27
N ASN A 90 12.61 -11.66 -32.91
CA ASN A 90 11.84 -10.87 -33.88
C ASN A 90 12.70 -9.84 -34.66
N THR A 91 13.92 -9.50 -34.20
CA THR A 91 14.76 -8.46 -34.82
C THR A 91 16.01 -8.95 -35.54
N ASN A 92 16.36 -10.24 -35.58
CA ASN A 92 17.52 -10.71 -36.35
C ASN A 92 17.31 -12.03 -37.11
N GLU A 93 17.63 -11.95 -38.40
CA GLU A 93 17.88 -13.02 -39.36
C GLU A 93 18.95 -13.99 -38.84
N ASP A 94 18.88 -15.26 -39.26
CA ASP A 94 19.71 -16.41 -38.87
C ASP A 94 19.46 -17.03 -37.48
N PHE A 95 18.55 -18.01 -37.48
CA PHE A 95 18.17 -18.85 -36.36
C PHE A 95 19.32 -19.75 -35.91
N LYS A 96 20.16 -19.29 -34.98
CA LYS A 96 21.12 -20.17 -34.30
C LYS A 96 20.38 -21.05 -33.29
N GLN A 97 20.38 -22.35 -33.53
CA GLN A 97 19.77 -23.42 -32.74
C GLN A 97 20.15 -23.39 -31.24
N SER A 98 21.25 -22.71 -30.89
CA SER A 98 21.66 -22.46 -29.51
C SER A 98 20.70 -21.55 -28.72
N LEU A 99 20.07 -20.57 -29.36
CA LEU A 99 19.17 -19.62 -28.68
C LEU A 99 17.84 -20.30 -28.28
N ALA A 100 17.35 -21.22 -29.13
CA ALA A 100 16.18 -22.04 -28.85
C ALA A 100 16.44 -23.03 -27.69
N ALA A 101 17.67 -23.53 -27.56
CA ALA A 101 18.06 -24.38 -26.44
C ALA A 101 18.07 -23.61 -25.10
N GLU A 102 18.56 -22.37 -25.11
CA GLU A 102 18.53 -21.47 -23.94
C GLU A 102 17.09 -21.10 -23.53
N ALA A 103 16.24 -20.77 -24.49
CA ALA A 103 14.83 -20.47 -24.23
C ALA A 103 14.09 -21.67 -23.62
N ASN A 104 14.30 -22.86 -24.18
CA ASN A 104 13.73 -24.11 -23.63
C ASN A 104 14.27 -24.45 -22.24
N PHE A 105 15.53 -24.14 -21.96
CA PHE A 105 16.10 -24.31 -20.63
C PHE A 105 15.45 -23.37 -19.62
N ALA A 106 15.28 -22.09 -19.96
CA ALA A 106 14.62 -21.10 -19.11
C ALA A 106 13.16 -21.49 -18.82
N ILE A 107 12.41 -21.94 -19.82
CA ILE A 107 11.02 -22.41 -19.67
C ILE A 107 10.94 -23.63 -18.73
N LYS A 108 11.85 -24.61 -18.88
CA LYS A 108 11.90 -25.79 -17.99
C LYS A 108 12.23 -25.44 -16.54
N GLN A 109 13.11 -24.46 -16.30
CA GLN A 109 13.41 -23.98 -14.95
C GLN A 109 12.21 -23.28 -14.31
N LEU A 110 11.49 -22.48 -15.10
CA LEU A 110 10.28 -21.79 -14.67
C LEU A 110 9.19 -22.81 -14.29
N MET A 111 8.96 -23.84 -15.11
CA MET A 111 8.02 -24.95 -14.80
C MET A 111 8.38 -25.68 -13.51
N LYS A 112 9.66 -26.04 -13.30
CA LYS A 112 10.11 -26.71 -12.06
C LYS A 112 9.84 -25.87 -10.80
N ARG A 113 10.03 -24.56 -10.89
CA ARG A 113 9.83 -23.64 -9.77
C ARG A 113 8.36 -23.42 -9.45
N ILE A 114 7.51 -23.32 -10.47
CA ILE A 114 6.04 -23.26 -10.29
C ILE A 114 5.54 -24.54 -9.62
N LEU A 115 5.96 -25.72 -10.11
CA LEU A 115 5.59 -27.00 -9.50
C LEU A 115 5.99 -27.08 -8.02
N LYS A 116 7.22 -26.69 -7.69
CA LYS A 116 7.69 -26.65 -6.29
C LYS A 116 6.92 -25.66 -5.43
N ALA A 117 6.52 -24.51 -5.99
CA ALA A 117 5.68 -23.55 -5.28
C ALA A 117 4.26 -24.09 -5.05
N CYS A 118 3.72 -24.88 -5.99
CA CYS A 118 2.41 -25.53 -5.84
C CYS A 118 2.43 -26.71 -4.85
N GLU A 119 3.52 -27.48 -4.76
CA GLU A 119 3.67 -28.59 -3.79
C GLU A 119 3.65 -28.11 -2.33
N VAL A 120 3.94 -26.84 -2.06
CA VAL A 120 3.89 -26.26 -0.71
C VAL A 120 2.44 -25.96 -0.27
N TYR A 121 1.46 -26.06 -1.17
CA TYR A 121 0.03 -25.82 -0.89
C TYR A 121 -0.84 -27.09 -0.93
N VAL A 122 -0.25 -28.30 -0.86
CA VAL A 122 -0.96 -29.59 -0.66
C VAL A 122 -0.72 -30.11 0.76
#